data_AF-A0A7U7I8Q4-F1
#
_entry.id   AF-A0A7U7I8Q4-F1
#
_cell.length_a   1.000
_cell.length_b   1.000
_cell.length_c   1.000
_cell.angle_alpha   90.00
_cell.angle_beta   90.00
_cell.angle_gamma   90.00
#
_symmetry.space_group_name_H-M   'P 1'
#
loop_
_entity.id
_entity.type
_entity.pdbx_description
1 polymer ?
#
loop_
_entity_poly.entity_id
_entity_poly.type
_entity_poly.pdbx_seq_one_letter_code
_entity_poly.pdbx_strand_id
1 'polypeptide(L)'
;MKTSSIWALLPIMFWGLACAEEGEPSDAEMLAAIRQHYDAANAQMQELQRRCAYREYSNHHNPALVVQCLSVTGIAGSDEGLELQIGRFEKIACAKAEGQPGHVCDYFIVLSSGNPLMGRGMGDLMRQGDHAQGRFIKRQDTWLFLPR
;
A
#
# COMPACT_ATOMS: atom_id res chain seq x y z
N MET A 1 -2.79 -69.87 20.25
CA MET A 1 -2.71 -69.23 18.91
C MET A 1 -3.41 -67.88 19.03
N LYS A 2 -2.70 -66.81 19.43
CA LYS A 2 -2.16 -65.73 18.56
C LYS A 2 -3.07 -65.35 17.39
N THR A 3 -3.76 -64.22 17.51
CA THR A 3 -3.87 -63.18 16.47
C THR A 3 -4.21 -61.82 17.12
N SER A 4 -3.18 -60.99 17.30
CA SER A 4 -3.29 -59.53 17.34
C SER A 4 -3.58 -59.00 15.94
N SER A 5 -4.21 -57.82 15.82
CA SER A 5 -3.76 -56.67 15.01
C SER A 5 -4.83 -55.57 15.06
N ILE A 6 -4.63 -54.49 15.82
CA ILE A 6 -3.89 -53.25 15.49
C ILE A 6 -4.80 -52.26 14.78
N TRP A 7 -5.22 -51.26 15.57
CA TRP A 7 -5.83 -50.02 15.13
C TRP A 7 -4.80 -49.21 14.34
N ALA A 8 -5.08 -48.93 13.07
CA ALA A 8 -4.25 -48.05 12.26
C ALA A 8 -4.50 -46.59 12.67
N LEU A 9 -3.58 -46.04 13.48
CA LEU A 9 -3.43 -44.59 13.66
C LEU A 9 -2.66 -44.05 12.45
N LEU A 10 -3.37 -43.35 11.56
CA LEU A 10 -2.74 -42.50 10.55
C LEU A 10 -2.30 -41.18 11.23
N PRO A 11 -1.02 -40.78 11.14
CA PRO A 11 -0.61 -39.46 11.59
C PRO A 11 -1.12 -38.45 10.56
N ILE A 12 -2.14 -37.66 10.95
CA ILE A 12 -2.52 -36.47 10.19
C ILE A 12 -1.34 -35.51 10.29
N MET A 13 -0.59 -35.44 9.20
CA MET A 13 0.49 -34.50 8.95
C MET A 13 -0.13 -33.09 8.98
N PHE A 14 -0.09 -32.45 10.16
CA PHE A 14 -0.44 -31.04 10.34
C PHE A 14 0.57 -30.21 9.54
N TRP A 15 0.21 -29.90 8.30
CA TRP A 15 0.87 -28.86 7.54
C TRP A 15 0.71 -27.55 8.32
N GLY A 16 1.83 -26.93 8.65
CA GLY A 16 1.86 -25.62 9.29
C GLY A 16 1.26 -24.58 8.36
N LEU A 17 -0.05 -24.37 8.47
CA LEU A 17 -0.66 -23.11 8.12
C LEU A 17 -0.23 -22.13 9.21
N ALA A 18 0.59 -21.15 8.84
CA ALA A 18 0.68 -19.93 9.62
C ALA A 18 -0.75 -19.40 9.78
N CYS A 19 -1.30 -19.48 10.99
CA CYS A 19 -2.60 -18.91 11.29
C CYS A 19 -2.49 -17.40 11.08
N ALA A 20 -3.11 -16.88 10.04
CA ALA A 20 -3.63 -15.52 10.10
C ALA A 20 -4.53 -15.49 11.34
N GLU A 21 -4.27 -14.59 12.29
CA GLU A 21 -5.13 -14.45 13.46
C GLU A 21 -6.55 -14.14 12.95
N GLU A 22 -7.57 -14.80 13.49
CA GLU A 22 -8.93 -14.73 12.95
C GLU A 22 -9.41 -13.26 12.93
N GLY A 23 -9.50 -12.66 11.74
CA GLY A 23 -9.85 -11.25 11.56
C GLY A 23 -8.69 -10.31 11.20
N GLU A 24 -7.44 -10.79 11.14
CA GLU A 24 -6.26 -10.07 10.63
C GLU A 24 -6.23 -10.08 9.07
N PRO A 25 -5.75 -9.02 8.40
CA PRO A 25 -5.61 -9.04 6.94
C PRO A 25 -4.45 -9.94 6.51
N SER A 26 -4.64 -10.72 5.45
CA SER A 26 -3.57 -11.40 4.73
C SER A 26 -2.68 -10.41 3.96
N ASP A 27 -1.50 -10.86 3.54
CA ASP A 27 -0.58 -10.10 2.67
C ASP A 27 -1.27 -9.57 1.41
N ALA A 28 -2.10 -10.42 0.77
CA ALA A 28 -2.83 -10.05 -0.43
C ALA A 28 -3.87 -8.96 -0.16
N GLU A 29 -4.57 -9.05 0.98
CA GLU A 29 -5.55 -8.04 1.41
C GLU A 29 -4.88 -6.72 1.78
N MET A 30 -3.75 -6.76 2.50
CA MET A 30 -2.96 -5.57 2.80
C MET A 30 -2.46 -4.90 1.52
N LEU A 31 -1.86 -5.68 0.62
CA LEU A 31 -1.35 -5.18 -0.66
C LEU A 31 -2.49 -4.59 -1.51
N ALA A 32 -3.66 -5.23 -1.55
CA ALA A 32 -4.81 -4.70 -2.27
C ALA A 32 -5.28 -3.36 -1.70
N ALA A 33 -5.37 -3.24 -0.37
CA ALA A 33 -5.76 -1.99 0.30
C ALA A 33 -4.73 -0.86 0.07
N ILE A 34 -3.43 -1.19 0.13
CA ILE A 34 -2.35 -0.23 -0.13
C ILE A 34 -2.36 0.20 -1.60
N ARG A 35 -2.53 -0.73 -2.54
CA ARG A 35 -2.68 -0.42 -3.98
C ARG A 35 -3.83 0.54 -4.23
N GLN A 36 -5.00 0.25 -3.67
CA GLN A 36 -6.16 1.13 -3.81
C GLN A 36 -5.87 2.56 -3.33
N HIS A 37 -5.11 2.71 -2.24
CA HIS A 37 -4.69 4.01 -1.74
C HIS A 37 -3.78 4.76 -2.73
N TYR A 38 -2.74 4.10 -3.26
CA TYR A 38 -1.84 4.71 -4.23
C TYR A 38 -2.52 4.96 -5.59
N ASP A 39 -3.42 4.10 -6.03
CA ASP A 39 -4.20 4.30 -7.26
C ASP A 39 -5.07 5.57 -7.14
N ALA A 40 -5.71 5.77 -5.99
CA ALA A 40 -6.49 6.97 -5.73
C ALA A 40 -5.61 8.24 -5.70
N ALA A 41 -4.41 8.15 -5.12
CA ALA A 41 -3.44 9.25 -5.12
C ALA A 41 -2.93 9.56 -6.54
N ASN A 42 -2.56 8.52 -7.31
CA ASN A 42 -2.11 8.64 -8.70
C ASN A 42 -3.19 9.30 -9.57
N ALA A 43 -4.46 8.88 -9.43
CA ALA A 43 -5.57 9.48 -10.17
C ALA A 43 -5.76 10.97 -9.85
N GLN A 44 -5.63 11.37 -8.58
CA GLN A 44 -5.69 12.78 -8.18
C GLN A 44 -4.54 13.59 -8.80
N MET A 45 -3.33 13.03 -8.83
CA MET A 45 -2.16 13.69 -9.42
C MET A 45 -2.29 13.82 -10.94
N GLN A 46 -2.77 12.78 -11.63
CA GLN A 46 -3.04 12.82 -13.07
C GLN A 46 -4.10 13.89 -13.40
N GLU A 47 -5.16 13.99 -12.61
CA GLU A 47 -6.17 15.02 -12.80
C GLU A 47 -5.59 16.42 -12.57
N LEU A 48 -4.78 16.62 -11.52
CA LEU A 48 -4.12 17.91 -11.30
C LEU A 48 -3.19 18.27 -12.48
N GLN A 49 -2.37 17.33 -12.95
CA GLN A 49 -1.50 17.52 -14.12
C GLN A 49 -2.31 17.90 -15.36
N ARG A 50 -3.43 17.21 -15.63
CA ARG A 50 -4.36 17.53 -16.71
C ARG A 50 -4.83 18.97 -16.61
N ARG A 51 -5.36 19.37 -15.45
CA ARG A 51 -5.89 20.74 -15.22
C ARG A 51 -4.82 21.82 -15.42
N CYS A 52 -3.59 21.53 -15.01
CA CYS A 52 -2.44 22.42 -15.22
C CYS A 52 -2.07 22.54 -16.69
N ALA A 53 -2.02 21.43 -17.43
CA ALA A 53 -1.73 21.41 -18.86
C ALA A 53 -2.78 22.19 -19.68
N TYR A 54 -4.07 22.07 -19.34
CA TYR A 54 -5.16 22.83 -19.96
C TYR A 54 -5.29 24.28 -19.47
N ARG A 55 -4.39 24.73 -18.57
CA ARG A 55 -4.39 26.08 -17.99
C ARG A 55 -5.73 26.48 -17.37
N GLU A 56 -6.43 25.54 -16.75
CA GLU A 56 -7.74 25.80 -16.11
C GLU A 56 -7.66 26.87 -15.02
N TYR A 57 -6.48 27.09 -14.45
CA TYR A 57 -6.21 28.18 -13.51
C TYR A 57 -6.44 29.57 -14.10
N SER A 58 -6.21 29.74 -15.41
CA SER A 58 -6.41 31.00 -16.14
C SER A 58 -7.88 31.24 -16.48
N ASN A 59 -8.60 30.17 -16.83
CA ASN A 59 -10.01 30.26 -17.26
C ASN A 59 -10.95 30.56 -16.09
N HIS A 60 -10.58 30.13 -14.88
CA HIS A 60 -11.42 30.22 -13.68
C HIS A 60 -10.89 31.16 -12.60
N HIS A 61 -9.82 31.94 -12.88
CA HIS A 61 -9.17 32.84 -11.91
C HIS A 61 -8.93 32.15 -10.56
N ASN A 62 -8.37 30.94 -10.58
CA ASN A 62 -8.18 30.14 -9.37
C ASN A 62 -6.70 30.20 -8.91
N PRO A 63 -6.34 31.11 -7.99
CA PRO A 63 -4.97 31.26 -7.53
C PRO A 63 -4.46 30.03 -6.76
N ALA A 64 -5.34 29.28 -6.10
CA ALA A 64 -4.94 28.03 -5.44
C ALA A 64 -4.47 26.99 -6.47
N LEU A 65 -5.14 26.90 -7.61
CA LEU A 65 -4.71 26.02 -8.70
C LEU A 65 -3.39 26.49 -9.33
N VAL A 66 -3.13 27.81 -9.43
CA VAL A 66 -1.82 28.32 -9.87
C VAL A 66 -0.70 27.80 -8.97
N VAL A 67 -0.86 27.92 -7.65
CA VAL A 67 0.14 27.44 -6.69
C VAL A 67 0.33 25.93 -6.80
N GLN A 68 -0.76 25.16 -6.91
CA GLN A 68 -0.68 23.70 -7.08
C GLN A 68 0.05 23.30 -8.37
N CYS A 69 -0.22 23.99 -9.48
CA CYS A 69 0.45 23.73 -10.75
C CYS A 69 1.94 24.07 -10.71
N LEU A 70 2.33 25.14 -10.02
CA LEU A 70 3.74 25.49 -9.80
C LEU A 70 4.47 24.40 -9.00
N SER A 71 3.83 23.86 -7.95
CA SER A 71 4.41 22.77 -7.16
C SER A 71 4.58 21.49 -7.98
N VAL A 72 3.57 21.11 -8.77
CA VAL A 72 3.64 19.89 -9.59
C VAL A 72 4.65 20.04 -10.72
N THR A 73 4.68 21.17 -11.43
CA THR A 73 5.67 21.39 -12.51
C THR A 73 7.10 21.44 -11.99
N GLY A 74 7.32 21.98 -10.79
CA GLY A 74 8.64 22.01 -10.14
C GLY A 74 9.17 20.62 -9.71
N ILE A 75 8.28 19.66 -9.44
CA ILE A 75 8.63 18.30 -8.99
C ILE A 75 8.58 17.29 -10.15
N ALA A 76 7.63 17.43 -11.07
CA ALA A 76 7.36 16.46 -12.12
C ALA A 76 8.25 16.64 -13.36
N GLY A 77 8.76 17.85 -13.63
CA GLY A 77 9.10 18.19 -15.02
C GLY A 77 7.85 18.18 -15.90
N SER A 78 7.98 18.53 -17.18
CA SER A 78 6.82 18.85 -18.02
C SER A 78 5.98 17.65 -18.46
N ASP A 79 6.53 16.43 -18.48
CA ASP A 79 5.89 15.33 -19.25
C ASP A 79 5.92 13.94 -18.60
N GLU A 80 6.68 13.72 -17.52
CA GLU A 80 6.76 12.40 -16.86
C GLU A 80 5.94 12.38 -15.56
N GLY A 81 4.83 11.63 -15.62
CA GLY A 81 3.83 11.52 -14.55
C GLY A 81 4.43 11.19 -13.18
N LEU A 82 3.83 11.76 -12.13
CA LEU A 82 4.18 11.50 -10.72
C LEU A 82 3.62 10.16 -10.22
N GLU A 83 3.48 9.18 -11.11
CA GLU A 83 2.88 7.90 -10.78
C GLU A 83 3.78 7.13 -9.82
N LEU A 84 3.19 6.66 -8.72
CA LEU A 84 3.81 5.77 -7.76
C LEU A 84 3.38 4.33 -8.04
N GLN A 85 4.35 3.44 -8.14
CA GLN A 85 4.14 2.02 -8.39
C GLN A 85 4.74 1.19 -7.26
N ILE A 86 3.99 0.18 -6.80
CA ILE A 86 4.46 -0.76 -5.78
C ILE A 86 5.26 -1.88 -6.45
N GLY A 87 6.58 -1.87 -6.25
CA GLY A 87 7.49 -2.87 -6.81
C GLY A 87 7.58 -4.14 -5.96
N ARG A 88 7.69 -4.01 -4.64
CA ARG A 88 7.74 -5.15 -3.70
C ARG A 88 6.91 -4.83 -2.47
N PHE A 89 6.28 -5.86 -1.92
CA PHE A 89 5.54 -5.79 -0.68
C PHE A 89 5.79 -7.06 0.12
N GLU A 90 5.94 -6.93 1.44
CA GLU A 90 6.08 -8.04 2.36
C GLU A 90 5.48 -7.64 3.70
N LYS A 91 4.51 -8.41 4.18
CA LYS A 91 3.97 -8.24 5.52
C LYS A 91 4.99 -8.73 6.55
N ILE A 92 5.19 -7.97 7.63
CA ILE A 92 6.11 -8.34 8.70
C ILE A 92 5.34 -8.89 9.90
N ALA A 93 4.42 -8.11 10.45
CA ALA A 93 3.62 -8.48 11.61
C ALA A 93 2.35 -7.64 11.67
N CYS A 94 1.32 -8.13 12.37
CA CYS A 94 0.19 -7.31 12.78
C CYS A 94 -0.14 -7.53 14.25
N ALA A 95 -0.76 -6.52 14.85
CA ALA A 95 -1.43 -6.61 16.13
C ALA A 95 -2.80 -5.95 16.02
N LYS A 96 -3.75 -6.41 16.82
CA LYS A 96 -5.05 -5.73 16.95
C LYS A 96 -4.83 -4.29 17.43
N ALA A 97 -5.50 -3.34 16.80
CA ALA A 97 -5.35 -1.93 17.16
C ALA A 97 -5.94 -1.67 18.57
N GLU A 98 -5.15 -1.07 19.46
CA GLU A 98 -5.62 -0.71 20.79
C GLU A 98 -6.55 0.52 20.74
N GLY A 99 -7.73 0.40 21.35
CA GLY A 99 -8.72 1.49 21.43
C GLY A 99 -9.34 1.91 20.10
N GLN A 100 -9.03 1.21 18.99
CA GLN A 100 -9.49 1.55 17.65
C GLN A 100 -9.83 0.27 16.87
N PRO A 101 -10.74 0.32 15.88
CA PRO A 101 -11.00 -0.83 15.02
C PRO A 101 -9.81 -1.13 14.10
N GLY A 102 -9.68 -2.40 13.74
CA GLY A 102 -8.71 -2.90 12.77
C GLY A 102 -7.44 -3.49 13.40
N HIS A 103 -6.44 -3.70 12.54
CA HIS A 103 -5.12 -4.20 12.89
C HIS A 103 -4.06 -3.16 12.51
N VAL A 104 -3.09 -2.92 13.39
CA VAL A 104 -1.87 -2.18 13.05
C VAL A 104 -0.86 -3.20 12.56
N CYS A 105 -0.35 -3.00 11.35
CA CYS A 105 0.57 -3.92 10.71
C CYS A 105 1.85 -3.21 10.30
N ASP A 106 2.98 -3.87 10.57
CA ASP A 106 4.28 -3.52 10.04
C ASP A 106 4.49 -4.29 8.73
N TYR A 107 5.03 -3.61 7.72
CA TYR A 107 5.28 -4.18 6.40
C TYR A 107 6.46 -3.50 5.73
N PHE A 108 7.11 -4.22 4.83
CA PHE A 108 8.09 -3.67 3.92
C PHE A 108 7.42 -3.36 2.58
N ILE A 109 7.72 -2.18 2.03
CA ILE A 109 7.21 -1.78 0.72
C ILE A 109 8.29 -1.05 -0.09
N VAL A 110 8.35 -1.38 -1.37
CA VAL A 110 9.18 -0.69 -2.35
C VAL A 110 8.28 0.10 -3.27
N LEU A 111 8.41 1.42 -3.24
CA LEU A 111 7.76 2.32 -4.18
C LEU A 111 8.76 2.71 -5.26
N SER A 112 8.27 2.86 -6.48
CA SER A 112 9.03 3.38 -7.61
C SER A 112 8.21 4.44 -8.31
N SER A 113 8.89 5.34 -8.99
CA SER A 113 8.27 6.32 -9.87
C SER A 113 9.10 6.44 -11.13
N GLY A 114 8.44 6.63 -12.27
CA GLY A 114 9.12 6.98 -13.52
C GLY A 114 9.80 8.35 -13.45
N ASN A 115 9.40 9.20 -12.50
CA ASN A 115 9.93 10.55 -12.36
C ASN A 115 11.36 10.56 -11.76
N PRO A 116 12.38 11.11 -12.46
CA PRO A 116 13.78 11.09 -12.00
C PRO A 116 14.07 11.89 -10.73
N LEU A 117 13.23 12.88 -10.40
CA LEU A 117 13.35 13.67 -9.17
C LEU A 117 12.80 12.89 -7.97
N MET A 118 11.62 12.27 -8.13
CA MET A 118 11.08 11.38 -7.10
C MET A 118 11.90 10.11 -6.93
N GLY A 119 12.42 9.52 -8.00
CA GLY A 119 13.25 8.33 -7.93
C GLY A 119 14.50 8.51 -7.08
N ARG A 120 15.12 9.71 -7.12
CA ARG A 120 16.26 10.05 -6.25
C ARG A 120 15.85 10.26 -4.80
N GLY A 121 14.82 11.07 -4.55
CA GLY A 121 14.34 11.33 -3.17
C GLY A 121 13.81 10.06 -2.48
N MET A 122 13.05 9.25 -3.21
CA MET A 122 12.50 7.99 -2.71
C MET A 122 13.58 6.92 -2.56
N GLY A 123 14.51 6.81 -3.51
CA GLY A 123 15.65 5.90 -3.40
C GLY A 123 16.55 6.20 -2.20
N ASP A 124 16.70 7.47 -1.83
CA ASP A 124 17.46 7.89 -0.65
C ASP A 124 16.73 7.57 0.66
N LEU A 125 15.40 7.75 0.71
CA LEU A 125 14.56 7.32 1.84
C LEU A 125 14.58 5.79 2.01
N MET A 126 14.43 5.06 0.91
CA MET A 126 14.31 3.59 0.93
C MET A 126 15.62 2.87 1.24
N ARG A 127 16.78 3.48 0.95
CA ARG A 127 18.09 2.94 1.36
C ARG A 127 18.27 2.90 2.88
N GLN A 128 17.44 3.61 3.64
CA GLN A 128 17.45 3.55 5.11
C GLN A 128 16.73 2.30 5.66
N GLY A 129 16.17 1.44 4.78
CA GLY A 129 15.58 0.17 5.18
C GLY A 129 14.26 0.35 5.93
N ASP A 130 13.42 1.27 5.47
CA ASP A 130 12.21 1.62 6.21
C ASP A 130 11.17 0.49 6.18
N HIS A 131 10.93 -0.02 7.38
CA HIS A 131 9.73 -0.76 7.74
C HIS A 131 8.61 0.27 7.86
N ALA A 132 7.55 0.13 7.07
CA ALA A 132 6.38 0.99 7.15
C ALA A 132 5.35 0.39 8.13
N GLN A 133 4.54 1.26 8.73
CA GLN A 133 3.41 0.85 9.56
C GLN A 133 2.10 1.41 8.99
N GLY A 134 1.04 0.65 9.14
CA GLY A 134 -0.29 1.04 8.67
C GLY A 134 -1.40 0.41 9.49
N ARG A 135 -2.56 1.04 9.51
CA ARG A 135 -3.76 0.45 10.11
C ARG A 135 -4.73 -0.03 9.04
N PHE A 136 -5.18 -1.27 9.18
CA PHE A 136 -6.04 -1.97 8.25
C PHE A 136 -7.39 -2.25 8.90
N ILE A 137 -8.46 -1.80 8.27
CA ILE A 137 -9.83 -1.92 8.80
C ILE A 137 -10.67 -2.69 7.79
N LYS A 138 -11.25 -3.83 8.21
CA LYS A 138 -12.17 -4.59 7.37
C LYS A 138 -13.53 -3.87 7.31
N ARG A 139 -14.00 -3.57 6.09
CA ARG A 139 -15.33 -3.04 5.79
C ARG A 139 -16.00 -3.95 4.78
N GLN A 140 -17.01 -4.70 5.24
CA GLN A 140 -17.65 -5.75 4.42
C GLN A 140 -16.58 -6.72 3.90
N ASP A 141 -16.42 -6.81 2.58
CA ASP A 141 -15.45 -7.68 1.91
C ASP A 141 -14.18 -6.94 1.44
N THR A 142 -13.96 -5.72 1.91
CA THR A 142 -12.81 -4.89 1.53
C THR A 142 -12.01 -4.42 2.73
N TRP A 143 -10.73 -4.17 2.53
CA TRP A 143 -9.83 -3.63 3.55
C TRP A 143 -9.49 -2.18 3.24
N LEU A 144 -9.66 -1.33 4.23
CA LEU A 144 -9.23 0.06 4.19
C LEU A 144 -7.84 0.18 4.80
N PHE A 145 -6.92 0.80 4.07
CA PHE A 145 -5.59 1.16 4.55
C PHE A 145 -5.56 2.61 5.03
N LEU A 146 -5.00 2.82 6.22
CA LEU A 146 -4.71 4.12 6.80
C LEU A 146 -3.20 4.22 7.06
N PRO A 147 -2.46 5.07 6.34
CA PRO A 147 -1.02 5.27 6.59
C PRO A 147 -0.81 5.88 7.99
N ARG A 148 0.32 5.56 8.62
CA ARG A 148 0.77 6.15 9.89
C ARG A 148 2.06 6.93 9.73
#